data_AF-A0A0R3CT55-F1
#
_entry.id   AF-A0A0R3CT55-F1
#
_cell.length_a   1.000
_cell.length_b   1.000
_cell.length_c   1.000
_cell.angle_alpha   90.00
_cell.angle_beta   90.00
_cell.angle_gamma   90.00
#
_symmetry.space_group_name_H-M   'P 1'
#
loop_
_entity.id
_entity.type
_entity.pdbx_description
1 polymer ?
#
loop_
_entity_poly.entity_id
_entity_poly.type
_entity_poly.pdbx_seq_one_letter_code
_entity_poly.pdbx_strand_id
1 'polypeptide(L)' 'MNPVDRREACLIQAAACREQAAADPLNHDHWIDEAIRWLELAHAPATQLVVTIDPRPSKPVRTTAA' A
#
# COMPACT_ATOMS: atom_id res chain seq x y z
N MET A 1 18.08 4.57 1.19
CA MET A 1 17.32 4.72 -0.07
C MET A 1 16.63 6.06 -0.03
N ASN A 2 16.96 6.95 -0.97
CA ASN A 2 16.38 8.29 -1.00
C ASN A 2 14.89 8.20 -1.42
N PRO A 3 14.00 9.01 -0.84
CA PRO A 3 12.57 9.01 -1.17
C PRO A 3 12.26 9.31 -2.65
N VAL A 4 13.20 9.93 -3.37
CA VAL A 4 13.10 10.22 -4.81
C VAL A 4 13.12 8.93 -5.64
N ASP A 5 14.01 7.98 -5.34
CA ASP A 5 14.09 6.67 -6.02
C ASP A 5 12.79 5.87 -5.88
N ARG A 6 12.16 5.90 -4.70
CA ARG A 6 10.89 5.18 -4.48
C ARG A 6 9.78 5.76 -5.34
N ARG A 7 9.66 7.09 -5.36
CA ARG A 7 8.65 7.79 -6.15
C ARG A 7 8.84 7.50 -7.64
N GLU A 8 10.08 7.60 -8.13
CA GLU A 8 10.39 7.35 -9.54
C GLU A 8 10.13 5.89 -9.95
N ALA A 9 10.53 4.92 -9.13
CA ALA A 9 10.24 3.50 -9.36
C ALA A 9 8.73 3.22 -9.42
N CYS A 10 7.93 3.81 -8.52
CA CYS A 10 6.48 3.68 -8.53
C CYS A 10 5.86 4.30 -9.80
N LEU A 11 6.38 5.44 -10.29
CA LEU A 11 5.91 6.04 -11.54
C LEU A 11 6.23 5.17 -12.76
N ILE A 12 7.41 4.57 -12.80
CA ILE A 12 7.81 3.64 -13.88
C ILE A 12 6.88 2.42 -13.91
N GLN A 13 6.58 1.84 -12.74
CA GLN A 13 5.66 0.70 -12.66
C GLN A 13 4.24 1.07 -13.07
N ALA A 14 3.74 2.24 -12.65
CA ALA A 14 2.42 2.72 -13.08
C ALA A 14 2.32 2.89 -14.60
N ALA A 15 3.39 3.38 -15.25
CA ALA A 15 3.46 3.49 -16.70
C ALA A 15 3.45 2.11 -17.38
N ALA A 16 4.22 1.15 -16.87
CA ALA A 16 4.24 -0.22 -17.39
C ALA A 16 2.85 -0.89 -17.32
N CYS A 17 2.15 -0.73 -16.19
CA CYS A 17 0.78 -1.23 -16.04
C CYS A 17 -0.17 -0.63 -17.09
N ARG A 18 -0.04 0.65 -17.44
CA ARG A 18 -0.87 1.28 -18.49
C ARG A 18 -0.57 0.71 -19.88
N GLU A 19 0.69 0.46 -20.20
CA GLU A 19 1.07 -0.21 -21.45
C GLU A 19 0.47 -1.63 -21.51
N GLN A 20 0.48 -2.36 -20.38
CA GLN A 20 -0.14 -3.68 -20.28
C GLN A 20 -1.67 -3.61 -20.39
N ALA A 21 -2.32 -2.59 -19.85
CA ALA A 21 -3.75 -2.38 -20.03
C ALA A 21 -4.12 -2.21 -21.52
N ALA A 22 -3.29 -1.48 -22.28
CA ALA A 22 -3.48 -1.31 -23.71
C ALA A 22 -3.21 -2.61 -24.50
N ALA A 23 -2.22 -3.40 -24.08
CA ALA A 23 -1.85 -4.66 -24.72
C ALA A 23 -2.81 -5.83 -24.38
N ASP A 24 -3.45 -5.80 -23.21
CA ASP A 24 -4.38 -6.83 -22.73
C ASP A 24 -5.74 -6.21 -22.34
N PRO A 25 -6.65 -6.04 -23.32
CA PRO A 25 -7.97 -5.47 -23.08
C PRO A 25 -8.84 -6.29 -22.13
N LEU A 26 -8.58 -7.60 -22.00
CA LEU A 26 -9.38 -8.49 -21.16
C LEU A 26 -9.13 -8.22 -19.67
N ASN A 27 -7.90 -7.84 -19.32
CA ASN A 27 -7.51 -7.46 -17.97
C ASN A 27 -7.27 -5.95 -17.85
N HIS A 28 -7.81 -5.14 -18.76
CA HIS A 28 -7.59 -3.70 -18.79
C HIS A 28 -7.87 -3.07 -17.42
N ASP A 29 -9.04 -3.33 -16.84
CA ASP A 29 -9.44 -2.75 -15.55
C ASP A 29 -8.51 -3.18 -14.41
N HIS A 30 -8.06 -4.43 -14.40
CA HIS A 30 -7.06 -4.91 -13.44
C HIS A 30 -5.74 -4.14 -13.54
N TRP A 31 -5.25 -3.92 -14.77
CA TRP A 31 -4.01 -3.18 -15.00
C TRP A 31 -4.15 -1.69 -14.67
N ILE A 32 -5.33 -1.10 -14.88
CA ILE A 32 -5.64 0.27 -14.45
C ILE A 32 -5.64 0.36 -12.92
N ASP A 33 -6.27 -0.57 -12.22
CA ASP A 33 -6.28 -0.62 -10.75
C ASP A 33 -4.87 -0.77 -10.16
N GLU A 34 -4.03 -1.61 -10.78
CA GLU A 34 -2.63 -1.77 -10.40
C GLU A 34 -1.83 -0.46 -10.63
N ALA A 35 -2.05 0.22 -11.76
CA ALA A 35 -1.42 1.51 -12.03
C ALA A 35 -1.80 2.58 -10.99
N ILE A 36 -3.07 2.60 -10.56
CA ILE A 36 -3.55 3.51 -9.52
C ILE A 36 -2.84 3.24 -8.20
N ARG A 37 -2.72 1.98 -7.77
CA ARG A 37 -1.99 1.62 -6.54
C ARG A 37 -0.54 2.07 -6.56
N TRP A 38 0.15 1.93 -7.70
CA TRP A 38 1.51 2.45 -7.84
C TRP A 38 1.58 3.97 -7.72
N LEU A 39 0.62 4.70 -8.30
CA LEU A 39 0.55 6.16 -8.16
C LEU A 39 0.27 6.59 -6.71
N GLU A 40 -0.58 5.87 -5.99
CA GLU A 40 -0.82 6.11 -4.57
C GLU A 40 0.45 5.89 -3.75
N LEU A 41 1.20 4.82 -4.01
CA LEU A 41 2.48 4.54 -3.34
C LEU A 41 3.56 5.60 -3.65
N ALA A 42 3.54 6.17 -4.85
CA ALA A 42 4.44 7.24 -5.26
C ALA A 42 4.21 8.53 -4.46
N HIS A 43 2.94 8.81 -4.10
CA HIS A 43 2.54 10.01 -3.35
C HIS A 43 2.38 9.76 -1.85
N ALA A 44 2.29 8.51 -1.43
CA ALA A 44 2.22 8.16 -0.02
C ALA A 44 3.45 8.74 0.68
N PRO A 45 3.27 9.49 1.78
CA PRO A 45 4.41 9.93 2.57
C PRO A 45 5.26 8.69 2.91
N ALA A 46 6.57 8.88 3.09
CA ALA A 46 7.39 7.85 3.71
C ALA A 46 6.91 7.71 5.16
N THR A 47 5.75 7.07 5.36
CA THR A 47 5.18 6.77 6.66
C THR A 47 6.17 5.85 7.31
N GLN A 48 7.02 6.43 8.14
CA GLN A 48 7.71 5.73 9.19
C GLN A 48 6.61 4.96 9.91
N LEU A 49 6.56 3.65 9.67
CA LEU A 49 5.64 2.74 10.34
C LEU A 49 5.86 2.94 11.83
N VAL A 50 5.03 3.80 12.45
CA VAL A 50 4.93 3.87 13.90
C VAL A 50 4.17 2.61 14.27
N VAL A 51 4.91 1.50 14.38
CA VAL A 51 4.45 0.31 15.09
C VAL A 51 4.19 0.80 16.50
N THR A 52 2.93 1.09 16.79
CA THR A 52 2.49 1.31 18.15
C THR A 52 2.47 -0.10 18.74
N ILE A 53 3.61 -0.53 19.28
CA ILE A 53 3.65 -1.69 20.17
C ILE A 53 2.79 -1.25 21.36
N ASP A 54 1.54 -1.69 21.43
CA ASP A 54 0.69 -1.49 22.59
C ASP A 54 1.38 -2.19 23.77
N PRO A 55 1.89 -1.46 24.78
CA PRO A 55 2.42 -2.08 25.97
C PRO A 55 1.29 -2.12 26.99
N ARG A 56 0.20 -2.87 26.75
CA ARG A 56 -0.68 -3.23 27.86
C ARG A 56 -0.43 -4.65 28.37
N PRO A 57 -0.17 -4.78 29.69
CA PRO A 57 -0.08 -6.06 30.36
C PRO A 57 -1.49 -6.68 30.44
N SER A 58 -1.59 -7.95 30.08
CA SER A 58 -2.81 -8.75 30.22
C SER A 58 -3.24 -8.88 31.68
N LYS A 59 -4.18 -8.07 32.19
CA LYS A 59 -5.05 -8.33 33.39
C LYS A 59 -6.23 -7.34 33.43
N PRO A 60 -7.39 -7.61 34.08
CA PRO A 60 -7.93 -8.86 34.63
C PRO A 60 -9.31 -9.21 34.03
N VAL A 61 -9.63 -10.50 33.90
CA VAL A 61 -10.99 -10.93 33.58
C VAL A 61 -11.88 -10.78 34.81
N ARG A 62 -12.94 -9.99 34.68
CA ARG A 62 -14.04 -9.87 35.63
C ARG A 62 -15.04 -10.96 35.30
N THR A 63 -15.09 -12.01 36.11
CA THR A 63 -16.17 -13.00 36.04
C THR A 63 -17.38 -12.47 36.81
N THR A 64 -18.46 -12.24 36.08
CA THR A 64 -19.76 -11.79 36.57
C THR A 64 -20.51 -12.92 37.28
N ALA A 65 -21.31 -12.55 38.27
CA ALA A 65 -22.10 -13.42 39.15
C ALA A 65 -23.16 -14.29 38.46
N ALA A 66 -23.46 -15.44 39.08
CA ALA A 66 -24.80 -15.99 39.31
C ALA A 66 -24.72 -16.93 40.54
#